data_AF-A0A818KZD1-F1
#
_entry.id   AF-A0A818KZD1-F1
#
_cell.length_a   1.000
_cell.length_b   1.000
_cell.length_c   1.000
_cell.angle_alpha   90.00
_cell.angle_beta   90.00
_cell.angle_gamma   90.00
#
_symmetry.space_group_name_H-M   'P 1'
#
loop_
_entity.id
_entity.type
_entity.pdbx_description
1 polymer ?
#
loop_
_entity_poly.entity_id
_entity_poly.type
_entity_poly.pdbx_seq_one_letter_code
_entity_poly.pdbx_strand_id
1 'polypeptide(L)'
;MICINGDHNHPFNPDQLEAKLLRDKMKERIISETTSITRIYDEEVAKANLSKGAVAVLPTVVEYRSNMSKARRKNTPVIPSSEIFEIPELYQQTLSHKRFLLADVCLKRGKNLILIFSSDQQLELLFESNTVFVDGTFDTSPGQFKQVNFCQVYHC
;
A
#
# COMPACT_ATOMS: atom_id res chain seq x y z
N MET A 1 10.96 40.27 -6.80
CA MET A 1 11.27 39.98 -5.39
C MET A 1 10.06 40.38 -4.58
N ILE A 2 9.29 39.42 -4.05
CA ILE A 2 8.05 39.71 -3.29
C ILE A 2 8.43 39.77 -1.82
N CYS A 3 8.45 40.98 -1.25
CA CYS A 3 8.59 41.17 0.19
C CYS A 3 7.21 41.17 0.82
N ILE A 4 6.96 40.21 1.71
CA ILE A 4 5.72 40.15 2.49
C ILE A 4 5.94 41.01 3.73
N ASN A 5 5.42 42.24 3.74
CA ASN A 5 5.46 43.12 4.90
C ASN A 5 4.14 42.99 5.66
N GLY A 6 4.18 42.35 6.83
CA GLY A 6 3.06 42.29 7.76
C GLY A 6 3.57 41.88 9.14
N ASP A 7 3.15 42.59 10.18
CA ASP A 7 3.48 42.25 11.57
C ASP A 7 2.88 40.88 11.91
N HIS A 8 3.72 39.96 12.36
CA HIS A 8 3.27 38.68 12.89
C HIS A 8 2.68 38.91 14.28
N ASN A 9 1.36 38.74 14.43
CA ASN A 9 0.66 38.83 15.72
C ASN A 9 0.98 37.68 16.70
N HIS A 10 1.94 36.82 16.38
CA HIS A 10 2.41 35.75 17.25
C HIS A 10 3.91 35.53 17.06
N PRO A 11 4.62 35.08 18.11
CA PRO A 11 6.01 34.69 17.98
C PRO A 11 6.16 33.45 17.09
N PHE A 12 7.36 33.29 16.53
CA PHE A 12 7.75 32.09 15.81
C PHE A 12 7.70 30.87 16.75
N ASN A 13 7.05 29.79 16.29
CA ASN A 13 6.94 28.54 17.04
C ASN A 13 7.81 27.44 16.38
N PRO A 14 8.98 27.10 16.95
CA PRO A 14 9.88 26.10 16.38
C PRO A 14 9.26 24.69 16.36
N ASP A 15 8.44 24.35 17.35
CA ASP A 15 7.79 23.04 17.45
C ASP A 15 6.78 22.83 16.31
N GLN A 16 6.08 23.89 15.90
CA GLN A 16 5.18 23.84 14.76
C GLN A 16 5.93 23.70 13.43
N LEU A 17 7.10 24.33 13.30
CA LEU A 17 7.94 24.19 12.11
C LEU A 17 8.47 22.76 12.00
N GLU A 18 8.99 22.21 13.09
CA GLU A 18 9.53 20.85 13.15
C GLU A 18 8.46 19.80 12.80
N ALA A 19 7.28 19.89 13.44
CA ALA A 19 6.15 19.02 13.13
C ALA A 19 5.67 19.17 11.68
N LYS A 20 5.73 20.38 11.11
CA LYS A 20 5.37 20.62 9.70
C LYS A 20 6.35 19.93 8.75
N LEU A 21 7.65 20.09 8.95
CA LEU A 21 8.68 19.45 8.12
C LEU A 21 8.53 17.93 8.10
N LEU A 22 8.28 17.33 9.26
CA LEU A 22 8.05 15.89 9.34
C LEU A 22 6.78 15.46 8.60
N ARG A 23 5.68 16.21 8.73
CA ARG A 23 4.43 15.93 8.00
C ARG A 23 4.61 16.02 6.49
N ASP A 24 5.38 16.99 6.01
CA ASP A 24 5.64 17.17 4.58
C ASP A 24 6.44 15.97 4.04
N LYS A 25 7.49 15.55 4.77
CA LYS A 25 8.28 14.35 4.44
C LYS A 25 7.44 13.07 4.41
N MET A 26 6.61 12.84 5.43
CA MET A 26 5.70 11.70 5.48
C MET A 26 4.71 11.70 4.30
N LYS A 27 4.19 12.89 3.93
CA LYS A 27 3.26 13.04 2.81
C LYS A 27 3.90 12.70 1.47
N GLU A 28 5.16 13.10 1.26
CA GLU A 28 5.93 12.74 0.07
C GLU A 28 6.11 11.22 -0.05
N ARG A 29 6.51 10.54 1.04
CA ARG A 29 6.59 9.07 1.06
C ARG A 29 5.23 8.45 0.75
N ILE A 30 4.17 8.91 1.41
CA ILE A 30 2.83 8.35 1.23
C ILE A 30 2.36 8.40 -0.23
N ILE A 31 2.72 9.46 -0.96
CA ILE A 31 2.34 9.62 -2.37
C ILE A 31 3.23 8.80 -3.30
N SER A 32 4.51 8.65 -2.97
CA SER A 32 5.52 8.03 -3.85
C SER A 32 5.65 6.52 -3.70
N GLU A 33 5.28 5.95 -2.55
CA GLU A 33 5.46 4.53 -2.26
C GLU A 33 4.18 3.83 -1.76
N THR A 34 4.14 2.51 -1.89
CA THR A 34 2.99 1.66 -1.53
C THR A 34 2.98 1.19 -0.07
N THR A 35 4.04 1.50 0.70
CA THR A 35 4.15 1.18 2.14
C THR A 35 2.91 1.66 2.90
N SER A 36 2.48 0.90 3.92
CA SER A 36 1.33 1.27 4.74
C SER A 36 1.55 2.62 5.43
N ILE A 37 0.49 3.45 5.51
CA ILE A 37 0.56 4.79 6.10
C ILE A 37 1.01 4.73 7.57
N THR A 38 0.56 3.72 8.31
CA THR A 38 0.95 3.50 9.71
C THR A 38 2.44 3.20 9.82
N ARG A 39 2.97 2.33 8.95
CA ARG A 39 4.40 2.02 8.97
C ARG A 39 5.25 3.24 8.62
N ILE A 40 4.85 4.03 7.62
CA ILE A 40 5.53 5.29 7.29
C ILE A 40 5.52 6.23 8.49
N TYR A 41 4.38 6.38 9.17
CA TYR A 41 4.26 7.22 10.36
C TYR A 41 5.21 6.77 11.47
N ASP A 42 5.17 5.48 11.84
CA ASP A 42 6.00 4.93 12.92
C ASP A 42 7.50 5.08 12.61
N GLU A 43 7.90 4.77 11.38
CA GLU A 43 9.30 4.91 10.93
C GLU A 43 9.78 6.36 10.95
N GLU A 44 8.98 7.31 10.47
CA GLU A 44 9.38 8.71 10.39
C GLU A 44 9.38 9.38 11.76
N VAL A 45 8.40 9.08 12.62
CA VAL A 45 8.37 9.58 14.00
C VAL A 45 9.55 9.03 14.80
N ALA A 46 9.89 7.75 14.65
CA ALA A 46 11.04 7.15 15.32
C ALA A 46 12.38 7.77 14.88
N LYS A 47 12.49 8.22 13.63
CA LYS A 47 13.71 8.85 13.08
C LYS A 47 13.84 10.34 13.43
N ALA A 48 12.72 11.02 13.67
CA ALA A 48 12.69 12.48 13.67
C ALA A 48 13.28 13.14 14.94
N ASN A 49 13.54 12.38 16.02
CA ASN A 49 14.08 12.91 17.29
C ASN A 49 13.40 14.23 17.74
N LEU A 50 12.07 14.26 17.66
CA LEU A 50 11.28 15.47 17.86
C LEU A 50 11.39 16.06 19.28
N SER A 51 11.27 17.39 19.37
CA SER A 51 11.05 18.06 20.65
C SER A 51 9.75 17.57 21.32
N LYS A 52 9.66 17.64 22.66
CA LYS A 52 8.42 17.31 23.40
C LYS A 52 7.24 18.18 22.96
N GLY A 53 7.49 19.46 22.63
CA GLY A 53 6.46 20.37 22.12
C GLY A 53 6.03 19.99 20.70
N ALA A 54 6.97 19.57 19.86
CA ALA A 54 6.69 19.12 18.49
C ALA A 54 5.87 17.82 18.47
N VAL A 55 6.16 16.89 19.39
CA VAL A 55 5.35 15.66 19.57
C VAL A 55 3.91 16.01 19.98
N ALA A 56 3.72 16.99 20.87
CA ALA A 56 2.39 17.37 21.36
C ALA A 56 1.49 17.99 20.27
N VAL A 57 2.07 18.61 19.25
CA VAL A 57 1.34 19.19 18.11
C VAL A 57 1.26 18.26 16.90
N LEU A 58 1.90 17.08 16.98
CA LEU A 58 1.86 16.09 15.90
C LEU A 58 0.49 15.37 15.93
N PRO A 59 -0.20 15.25 14.79
CA PRO A 59 -1.43 14.47 14.73
C PRO A 59 -1.15 13.01 15.07
N THR A 60 -2.14 12.35 15.66
CA THR A 60 -2.10 10.91 15.91
C THR A 60 -2.06 10.13 14.59
N VAL A 61 -1.59 8.89 14.63
CA VAL A 61 -1.57 8.00 13.45
C VAL A 61 -2.97 7.82 12.84
N VAL A 62 -4.03 7.85 13.65
CA VAL A 62 -5.42 7.69 13.20
C VAL A 62 -5.87 8.89 12.38
N GLU A 63 -5.66 10.10 12.91
CA GLU A 63 -5.97 11.35 12.22
C GLU A 63 -5.15 11.50 10.94
N TYR A 64 -3.87 11.14 11.03
CA TYR A 64 -2.96 11.20 9.89
C TYR A 64 -3.38 10.22 8.79
N ARG A 65 -3.74 8.98 9.14
CA ARG A 65 -4.27 7.97 8.22
C ARG A 65 -5.52 8.48 7.49
N SER A 66 -6.51 9.01 8.20
CA SER A 66 -7.76 9.48 7.58
C SER A 66 -7.52 10.55 6.52
N ASN A 67 -6.68 11.55 6.84
CA ASN A 67 -6.34 12.64 5.91
C ASN A 67 -5.51 12.15 4.73
N MET A 68 -4.50 11.31 4.99
CA MET A 68 -3.56 10.86 3.98
C MET A 68 -4.13 9.78 3.06
N SER A 69 -5.04 8.92 3.53
CA SER A 69 -5.75 7.97 2.68
C SER A 69 -6.57 8.66 1.58
N LYS A 70 -7.07 9.89 1.81
CA LYS A 70 -7.75 10.69 0.77
C LYS A 70 -6.74 11.24 -0.24
N ALA A 71 -5.60 11.75 0.23
CA ALA A 71 -4.54 12.27 -0.64
C ALA A 71 -3.94 11.17 -1.53
N ARG A 72 -3.63 9.99 -0.94
CA ARG A 72 -3.11 8.83 -1.67
C ARG A 72 -4.10 8.35 -2.73
N ARG A 73 -5.41 8.32 -2.42
CA ARG A 73 -6.45 7.92 -3.39
C ARG A 73 -6.49 8.79 -4.65
N LYS A 74 -6.15 10.08 -4.57
CA LYS A 74 -6.06 10.95 -5.76
C LYS A 74 -4.96 10.53 -6.74
N ASN A 75 -3.92 9.89 -6.21
CA ASN A 75 -2.76 9.43 -6.98
C ASN A 75 -2.75 7.90 -7.18
N THR A 76 -3.75 7.20 -6.65
CA THR A 76 -3.91 5.76 -6.86
C THR A 76 -4.66 5.56 -8.17
N PRO A 77 -4.25 4.62 -9.03
CA PRO A 77 -5.01 4.30 -10.24
C PRO A 77 -6.47 4.03 -9.91
N VAL A 78 -7.37 4.55 -10.72
CA VAL A 78 -8.80 4.25 -10.60
C VAL A 78 -8.95 2.75 -10.79
N ILE A 79 -9.63 2.13 -9.83
CA ILE A 79 -10.01 0.72 -9.91
C ILE A 79 -10.79 0.53 -11.23
N PRO A 80 -10.31 -0.30 -12.17
CA PRO A 80 -10.89 -0.39 -13.50
C PRO A 80 -12.35 -0.84 -13.44
N SER A 81 -13.22 -0.19 -14.23
CA SER A 81 -14.64 -0.53 -14.27
C SER A 81 -14.94 -1.80 -15.08
N SER A 82 -13.99 -2.25 -15.92
CA SER A 82 -14.13 -3.48 -16.70
C SER A 82 -13.47 -4.68 -16.01
N GLU A 83 -14.14 -5.82 -16.05
CA GLU A 83 -13.58 -7.14 -15.69
C GLU A 83 -12.55 -7.64 -16.73
N ILE A 84 -12.42 -6.92 -17.84
CA ILE A 84 -11.46 -7.21 -18.92
C ILE A 84 -10.31 -6.22 -18.79
N PHE A 85 -9.13 -6.72 -18.44
CA PHE A 85 -7.89 -5.98 -18.42
C PHE A 85 -6.73 -6.92 -18.74
N GLU A 86 -5.68 -6.39 -19.37
CA GLU A 86 -4.45 -7.13 -19.60
C GLU A 86 -3.51 -6.91 -18.42
N ILE A 87 -2.90 -7.98 -17.92
CA ILE A 87 -1.91 -7.91 -16.84
C ILE A 87 -0.57 -7.47 -17.45
N PRO A 88 0.02 -6.33 -17.05
CA PRO A 88 1.34 -5.92 -17.55
C PRO A 88 2.41 -6.99 -17.32
N GLU A 89 3.34 -7.13 -18.28
CA GLU A 89 4.41 -8.16 -18.25
C GLU A 89 5.23 -8.15 -16.94
N LEU A 90 5.50 -6.96 -16.40
CA LEU A 90 6.13 -6.73 -15.10
C LEU A 90 5.50 -7.56 -13.97
N TYR A 91 4.18 -7.74 -13.99
CA TYR A 91 3.43 -8.48 -12.95
C TYR A 91 3.20 -9.94 -13.30
N GLN A 92 3.57 -10.37 -14.51
CA GLN A 92 3.51 -11.77 -14.92
C GLN A 92 4.76 -12.56 -14.49
N GLN A 93 5.80 -11.87 -14.01
CA GLN A 93 7.10 -12.43 -13.66
C GLN A 93 7.52 -12.07 -12.23
N THR A 94 8.36 -12.91 -11.64
CA THR A 94 9.08 -12.62 -10.38
C THR A 94 10.17 -11.56 -10.63
N LEU A 95 10.75 -11.02 -9.54
CA LEU A 95 11.92 -10.11 -9.63
C LEU A 95 13.13 -10.75 -10.32
N SER A 96 13.19 -12.08 -10.34
CA SER A 96 14.19 -12.86 -11.06
C SER A 96 13.80 -13.23 -12.49
N HIS A 97 12.77 -12.58 -13.07
CA HIS A 97 12.28 -12.80 -14.44
C HIS A 97 11.77 -14.23 -14.70
N LYS A 98 11.40 -14.96 -13.64
CA LYS A 98 10.73 -16.27 -13.75
C LYS A 98 9.23 -16.10 -13.84
N ARG A 99 8.53 -17.01 -14.53
CA ARG A 99 7.07 -17.04 -14.62
C ARG A 99 6.43 -16.98 -13.23
N PHE A 100 5.38 -16.16 -13.11
CA PHE A 100 4.62 -16.01 -11.87
C PHE A 100 3.11 -16.03 -12.11
N LEU A 101 2.62 -15.47 -13.22
CA LEU A 101 1.23 -15.66 -13.64
C LEU A 101 1.07 -17.05 -14.27
N LEU A 102 0.33 -17.94 -13.62
CA LEU A 102 0.07 -19.31 -14.07
C LEU A 102 -1.18 -19.44 -14.90
N ALA A 103 -2.23 -18.70 -14.54
CA ALA A 103 -3.52 -18.75 -15.20
C ALA A 103 -4.16 -17.36 -15.24
N ASP A 104 -4.69 -17.03 -16.41
CA ASP A 104 -5.58 -15.91 -16.66
C ASP A 104 -6.72 -16.45 -17.51
N VAL A 105 -7.81 -16.89 -16.86
CA VAL A 105 -8.88 -17.66 -17.49
C VAL A 105 -10.23 -17.02 -17.21
N CYS A 106 -11.00 -16.74 -18.26
CA CYS A 106 -12.40 -16.34 -18.16
C CYS A 106 -13.31 -17.56 -18.32
N LEU A 107 -14.02 -17.96 -17.26
CA LEU A 107 -14.93 -19.12 -17.31
C LEU A 107 -16.21 -18.88 -18.11
N LYS A 108 -16.64 -17.62 -18.24
CA LYS A 108 -17.77 -17.20 -19.09
C LYS A 108 -17.32 -15.99 -19.92
N ARG A 109 -17.93 -15.75 -21.09
CA ARG A 109 -17.61 -14.60 -21.96
C ARG A 109 -17.55 -13.30 -21.15
N GLY A 110 -16.32 -12.83 -20.87
CA GLY A 110 -16.04 -11.61 -20.11
C GLY A 110 -16.53 -11.61 -18.66
N LYS A 111 -16.73 -12.79 -18.02
CA LYS A 111 -17.17 -12.92 -16.63
C LYS A 111 -16.50 -14.09 -15.93
N ASN A 112 -16.38 -13.99 -14.61
CA ASN A 112 -15.73 -14.99 -13.75
C ASN A 112 -14.26 -15.20 -14.16
N LEU A 113 -13.49 -14.12 -14.09
CA LEU A 113 -12.05 -14.15 -14.24
C LEU A 113 -11.41 -14.92 -13.08
N ILE A 114 -10.56 -15.89 -13.40
CA ILE A 114 -9.69 -16.59 -12.46
C ILE A 114 -8.25 -16.24 -12.80
N LEU A 115 -7.58 -15.62 -11.84
CA LEU A 115 -6.15 -15.38 -11.88
C LEU A 115 -5.47 -16.30 -10.88
N ILE A 116 -4.38 -16.96 -11.31
CA ILE A 116 -3.53 -17.77 -10.42
C ILE A 116 -2.11 -17.26 -10.52
N PHE A 117 -1.55 -16.87 -9.39
CA PHE A 117 -0.17 -16.43 -9.25
C PHE A 117 0.59 -17.42 -8.37
N SER A 118 1.68 -17.99 -8.89
CA SER A 118 2.59 -18.84 -8.14
C SER A 118 3.87 -19.05 -8.96
N SER A 119 5.01 -19.23 -8.29
CA SER A 119 6.25 -19.68 -8.92
C SER A 119 6.28 -21.20 -9.05
N ASP A 120 7.16 -21.72 -9.90
CA ASP A 120 7.34 -23.16 -10.05
C ASP A 120 7.80 -23.82 -8.74
N GLN A 121 8.66 -23.14 -7.96
CA GLN A 121 9.09 -23.60 -6.63
C GLN A 121 7.92 -23.70 -5.64
N GLN A 122 6.98 -22.75 -5.68
CA GLN A 122 5.79 -22.80 -4.85
C GLN A 122 4.85 -23.93 -5.27
N LEU A 123 4.79 -24.25 -6.56
CA LEU A 123 4.02 -25.40 -7.06
C LEU A 123 4.65 -26.73 -6.63
N GLU A 124 5.98 -26.84 -6.69
CA GLU A 124 6.71 -28.01 -6.18
C GLU A 124 6.43 -28.22 -4.69
N LEU A 125 6.56 -27.16 -3.88
CA LEU A 125 6.21 -27.22 -2.45
C LEU A 125 4.75 -27.62 -2.23
N LEU A 126 3.83 -27.10 -3.02
CA LEU A 126 2.41 -27.46 -2.95
C LEU A 126 2.18 -28.93 -3.30
N PHE A 127 2.92 -29.46 -4.28
CA PHE A 127 2.83 -30.85 -4.73
C PHE A 127 3.44 -31.82 -3.71
N GLU A 128 4.55 -31.46 -3.08
CA GLU A 128 5.25 -32.27 -2.08
C GLU A 128 4.55 -32.25 -0.71
N SER A 129 3.70 -31.26 -0.44
CA SER A 129 3.05 -31.10 0.85
C SER A 129 1.88 -32.07 1.06
N ASN A 130 1.91 -32.82 2.16
CA ASN A 130 0.81 -33.66 2.60
C ASN A 130 -0.43 -32.87 3.07
N THR A 131 -0.25 -31.60 3.45
CA THR A 131 -1.33 -30.77 3.98
C THR A 131 -1.23 -29.35 3.41
N VAL A 132 -2.33 -28.91 2.82
CA VAL A 132 -2.49 -27.58 2.24
C VAL A 132 -3.65 -26.89 2.94
N PHE A 133 -3.39 -25.70 3.46
CA PHE A 133 -4.39 -24.82 4.01
C PHE A 133 -4.76 -23.77 2.95
N VAL A 134 -6.05 -23.62 2.70
CA VAL A 134 -6.56 -22.60 1.77
C VAL A 134 -7.45 -21.66 2.57
N ASP A 135 -7.04 -20.40 2.67
CA ASP A 135 -7.80 -19.35 3.33
C ASP A 135 -8.31 -18.33 2.32
N GLY A 136 -9.57 -17.95 2.47
CA GLY A 136 -10.28 -17.09 1.55
C GLY A 136 -10.74 -15.82 2.22
N THR A 137 -10.31 -14.67 1.71
CA THR A 137 -10.72 -13.36 2.23
C THR A 137 -11.57 -12.62 1.19
N PHE A 138 -12.77 -12.23 1.61
CA PHE A 138 -13.70 -11.41 0.84
C PHE A 138 -13.40 -9.91 1.03
N ASP A 139 -13.04 -9.51 2.25
CA ASP A 139 -12.87 -8.10 2.65
C ASP A 139 -11.72 -7.39 1.93
N THR A 140 -10.70 -8.14 1.51
CA THR A 140 -9.51 -7.61 0.83
C THR A 140 -9.58 -7.77 -0.68
N SER A 141 -10.66 -8.34 -1.23
CA SER A 141 -10.80 -8.56 -2.66
C SER A 141 -11.07 -7.23 -3.38
N PRO A 142 -10.37 -6.91 -4.48
CA PRO A 142 -10.75 -5.78 -5.33
C PRO A 142 -12.19 -5.96 -5.82
N GLY A 143 -12.91 -4.86 -6.05
CA GLY A 143 -14.34 -4.93 -6.41
C GLY A 143 -14.67 -5.75 -7.67
N GLN A 144 -13.68 -5.98 -8.55
CA GLN A 144 -13.77 -6.82 -9.74
C GLN A 144 -13.77 -8.32 -9.42
N PHE A 145 -13.22 -8.69 -8.27
CA PHE A 145 -13.05 -10.07 -7.84
C PHE A 145 -13.95 -10.37 -6.67
N LYS A 146 -14.50 -11.58 -6.64
CA LYS A 146 -15.38 -12.01 -5.55
C LYS A 146 -14.61 -12.36 -4.29
N GLN A 147 -13.38 -12.85 -4.42
CA GLN A 147 -12.61 -13.42 -3.32
C GLN A 147 -11.13 -13.48 -3.70
N VAL A 148 -10.25 -13.33 -2.72
CA VAL A 148 -8.82 -13.66 -2.83
C VAL A 148 -8.57 -14.90 -1.96
N ASN A 149 -7.91 -15.91 -2.53
CA ASN A 149 -7.53 -17.12 -1.81
C ASN A 149 -6.01 -17.20 -1.66
N PHE A 150 -5.56 -17.57 -0.47
CA PHE A 150 -4.16 -17.84 -0.15
C PHE A 150 -3.99 -19.32 0.14
N CYS A 151 -3.08 -19.97 -0.60
CA CYS A 151 -2.67 -21.34 -0.31
C CYS A 151 -1.40 -21.31 0.54
N GLN A 152 -1.45 -21.90 1.72
CA GLN A 152 -0.32 -22.10 2.61
C GLN A 152 -0.02 -23.58 2.71
N VAL A 153 1.27 -23.89 2.61
CA VAL A 153 1.79 -25.25 2.66
C VAL A 153 2.59 -25.42 3.93
N TYR A 154 2.39 -26.55 4.61
CA TYR A 154 3.19 -26.91 5.78
C TYR A 154 4.10 -28.05 5.38
N HIS A 155 5.40 -27.78 5.33
CA HIS A 155 6.41 -28.78 5.05
C HIS A 155 7.16 -29.08 6.34
N CYS A 156 7.09 -30.33 6.81
CA CYS A 156 7.88 -30.83 7.93
C CYS A 156 9.32 -31.14 7.50
#